data_AF-A0A7W1T316-F1
#
_entry.id   AF-A0A7W1T316-F1
#
_cell.length_a   1.000
_cell.length_b   1.000
_cell.length_c   1.000
_cell.angle_alpha   90.00
_cell.angle_beta   90.00
_cell.angle_gamma   90.00
#
_symmetry.space_group_name_H-M   'P 1'
#
loop_
_entity.id
_entity.type
_entity.pdbx_description
1 polymer ?
#
loop_
_entity_poly.entity_id
_entity_poly.type
_entity_poly.pdbx_seq_one_letter_code
_entity_poly.pdbx_strand_id
1 'polypeptide(L)'
;MDRVITAELLDSDQGTPQEISTSLADIHRINEWFGGVATGVGMMRQVARMTGGSSFSYLESAAGSGDSARSMCHRLERDGIHLQLTLLDRAG
;
A
#
# COMPACT_ATOMS: atom_id res chain seq x y z
N MET A 1 15.88 -24.92 10.87
CA MET A 1 15.40 -24.33 9.61
C MET A 1 16.58 -23.57 9.05
N ASP A 2 17.24 -24.14 8.04
CA ASP A 2 18.42 -23.52 7.43
C ASP A 2 17.96 -22.44 6.45
N ARG A 3 18.57 -21.26 6.57
CA ARG A 3 18.24 -20.11 5.72
C ARG A 3 18.96 -20.28 4.38
N VAL A 4 18.21 -20.66 3.34
CA VAL A 4 18.74 -20.67 1.97
C VAL A 4 18.57 -19.27 1.39
N ILE A 5 19.68 -18.59 1.12
CA ILE A 5 19.67 -17.29 0.43
C ILE A 5 19.59 -17.58 -1.07
N THR A 6 18.43 -17.38 -1.66
CA THR A 6 18.21 -17.43 -3.10
C THR A 6 18.06 -16.01 -3.60
N ALA A 7 18.81 -15.63 -4.63
CA ALA A 7 18.65 -14.31 -5.25
C ALA A 7 17.29 -14.23 -5.98
N GLU A 8 16.46 -13.27 -5.58
CA GLU A 8 15.17 -12.99 -6.20
C GLU A 8 15.30 -11.93 -7.30
N LEU A 9 14.35 -11.92 -8.25
CA LEU A 9 14.35 -11.03 -9.41
C LEU A 9 14.45 -9.54 -9.03
N LEU A 10 13.93 -9.16 -7.87
CA LEU A 10 13.91 -7.78 -7.37
C LEU A 10 15.02 -7.48 -6.37
N ASP A 11 15.94 -8.42 -6.10
CA ASP A 11 17.13 -8.17 -5.28
C ASP A 11 18.15 -7.29 -6.02
N SER A 12 18.01 -7.14 -7.33
CA SER A 12 18.84 -6.28 -8.17
C SER A 12 18.08 -5.77 -9.40
N ASP A 13 18.52 -4.65 -9.98
CA ASP A 13 17.90 -4.07 -11.19
C ASP A 13 18.34 -4.77 -12.50
N GLN A 14 18.76 -6.04 -12.43
CA GLN A 14 19.33 -6.78 -13.56
C GLN A 14 18.28 -7.47 -14.45
N GLY A 15 17.00 -7.45 -14.06
CA GLY A 15 15.90 -7.94 -14.88
C GLY A 15 15.60 -7.01 -16.06
N THR A 16 14.98 -7.53 -17.12
CA THR A 16 14.49 -6.67 -18.21
C THR A 16 13.36 -5.76 -17.70
N PRO A 17 13.12 -4.57 -18.32
CA PRO A 17 12.00 -3.71 -17.93
C PRO A 17 10.64 -4.42 -17.94
N GLN A 18 10.46 -5.37 -18.87
CA GLN A 18 9.26 -6.20 -18.97
C GLN A 18 9.13 -7.18 -17.80
N GLU A 19 10.21 -7.83 -17.38
CA GLU A 19 10.21 -8.75 -16.24
C GLU A 19 9.99 -8.00 -14.92
N ILE A 20 10.65 -6.85 -14.73
CA ILE A 20 10.48 -6.00 -13.55
C ILE A 20 9.03 -5.50 -13.46
N SER A 21 8.48 -4.96 -14.57
CA SER A 21 7.10 -4.45 -14.58
C SER A 21 6.06 -5.55 -14.34
N THR A 22 6.27 -6.75 -14.89
CA THR A 22 5.40 -7.91 -14.64
C THR A 22 5.45 -8.32 -13.17
N SER A 23 6.65 -8.41 -12.58
CA SER A 23 6.82 -8.75 -11.18
C SER A 23 6.19 -7.71 -10.23
N LEU A 24 6.29 -6.42 -10.56
CA LEU A 24 5.65 -5.35 -9.79
C LEU A 24 4.12 -5.37 -9.92
N ALA A 25 3.59 -5.73 -11.10
CA ALA A 25 2.14 -5.87 -11.29
C ALA A 25 1.57 -7.03 -10.45
N ASP A 26 2.31 -8.13 -10.31
CA ASP A 26 1.92 -9.24 -9.44
C ASP A 26 1.96 -8.83 -7.97
N ILE A 27 2.99 -8.10 -7.51
CA ILE A 27 3.04 -7.52 -6.16
C ILE A 27 1.87 -6.56 -5.93
N HIS A 28 1.52 -5.73 -6.91
CA HIS A 28 0.38 -4.82 -6.80
C HIS A 28 -0.93 -5.59 -6.59
N ARG A 29 -1.19 -6.64 -7.40
CA ARG A 29 -2.36 -7.51 -7.23
C ARG A 29 -2.38 -8.19 -5.87
N ILE A 30 -1.23 -8.67 -5.40
CA ILE A 30 -1.10 -9.22 -4.06
C ILE A 30 -1.38 -8.12 -3.02
N ASN A 31 -0.87 -6.90 -3.13
CA ASN A 31 -1.16 -5.83 -2.17
C ASN A 31 -2.64 -5.43 -2.14
N GLU A 32 -3.35 -5.53 -3.28
CA GLU A 32 -4.80 -5.34 -3.35
C GLU A 32 -5.59 -6.49 -2.70
N TRP A 33 -5.10 -7.74 -2.82
CA TRP A 33 -5.79 -8.94 -2.34
C TRP A 33 -5.39 -9.34 -0.91
N PHE A 34 -4.13 -9.15 -0.56
CA PHE A 34 -3.47 -9.61 0.66
C PHE A 34 -3.55 -8.52 1.73
N GLY A 35 -4.78 -8.26 2.18
CA GLY A 35 -5.07 -7.68 3.49
C GLY A 35 -4.63 -6.23 3.76
N GLY A 36 -3.66 -5.64 3.07
CA GLY A 36 -3.11 -4.32 3.40
C GLY A 36 -4.17 -3.22 3.31
N VAL A 37 -4.84 -3.12 2.16
CA VAL A 37 -5.93 -2.15 1.96
C VAL A 37 -7.11 -2.45 2.90
N ALA A 38 -7.55 -3.71 3.02
CA ALA A 38 -8.68 -4.07 3.88
C ALA A 38 -8.41 -3.79 5.36
N THR A 39 -7.19 -4.08 5.83
CA THR A 39 -6.73 -3.82 7.20
C THR A 39 -6.65 -2.32 7.45
N GLY A 40 -6.04 -1.56 6.53
CA GLY A 40 -5.98 -0.09 6.61
C GLY A 40 -7.37 0.55 6.69
N VAL A 41 -8.31 0.13 5.83
CA VAL A 41 -9.71 0.57 5.89
C VAL A 41 -10.35 0.23 7.24
N GLY A 42 -10.18 -1.00 7.73
CA GLY A 42 -10.70 -1.42 9.03
C GLY A 42 -10.17 -0.58 10.19
N MET A 43 -8.86 -0.32 10.19
CA MET A 43 -8.20 0.51 11.18
C MET A 43 -8.71 1.96 11.14
N MET A 44 -8.83 2.57 9.95
CA MET A 44 -9.33 3.94 9.85
C MET A 44 -10.80 4.08 10.22
N ARG A 45 -11.65 3.08 9.91
CA ARG A 45 -13.03 3.02 10.43
C ARG A 45 -13.07 2.98 11.96
N GLN A 46 -12.15 2.24 12.58
CA GLN A 46 -12.04 2.21 14.03
C GLN A 46 -11.60 3.57 14.59
N VAL A 47 -10.58 4.21 13.99
CA VAL A 47 -10.13 5.56 14.39
C VAL A 47 -11.26 6.57 14.26
N ALA A 48 -12.00 6.58 13.16
CA ALA A 48 -13.16 7.45 12.95
C ALA A 48 -14.23 7.25 14.02
N ARG A 49 -14.57 5.99 14.33
CA ARG A 49 -15.52 5.66 15.41
C ARG A 49 -15.05 6.13 16.78
N MET A 50 -13.77 5.95 17.09
CA MET A 50 -13.21 6.29 18.41
C MET A 50 -13.08 7.81 18.61
N THR A 51 -12.81 8.55 17.54
CA THR A 51 -12.58 10.00 17.60
C THR A 51 -13.83 10.82 17.29
N GLY A 52 -14.84 10.21 16.65
CA GLY A 52 -15.99 10.92 16.08
C GLY A 52 -15.64 11.78 14.85
N GLY A 53 -14.40 11.71 14.37
CA GLY A 53 -13.93 12.47 13.23
C GLY A 53 -14.25 11.80 11.90
N SER A 54 -14.39 12.61 10.85
CA SER A 54 -14.62 12.18 9.47
C SER A 54 -13.52 12.62 8.50
N SER A 55 -12.51 13.35 8.97
CA SER A 55 -11.38 13.82 8.16
C SER A 55 -10.07 13.65 8.92
N PHE A 56 -9.08 13.03 8.29
CA PHE A 56 -7.80 12.69 8.90
C PHE A 56 -6.65 12.97 7.93
N SER A 57 -5.50 13.40 8.46
CA SER A 57 -4.25 13.33 7.70
C SER A 57 -3.70 11.91 7.76
N TYR A 58 -3.25 11.40 6.61
CA TYR A 58 -2.72 10.04 6.50
C TYR A 58 -1.37 10.06 5.77
N LEU A 59 -0.32 9.56 6.43
CA LEU A 59 1.02 9.40 5.87
C LEU A 59 1.25 7.93 5.53
N GLU A 60 1.53 7.65 4.26
CA GLU A 60 2.04 6.35 3.82
C GLU A 60 3.56 6.46 3.65
N SER A 61 4.32 5.65 4.39
CA SER A 61 5.77 5.57 4.30
C SER A 61 6.16 4.34 3.49
N ALA A 62 7.20 4.46 2.64
CA ALA A 62 7.50 3.45 1.61
C ALA A 62 6.30 3.24 0.68
N ALA A 63 5.72 4.35 0.23
CA ALA A 63 4.46 4.38 -0.51
C ALA A 63 4.52 3.70 -1.89
N GLY A 64 5.70 3.52 -2.48
CA GLY A 64 5.90 3.17 -3.88
C GLY A 64 5.13 4.12 -4.79
N SER A 65 4.27 3.55 -5.63
CA SER A 65 3.31 4.28 -6.48
C SER A 65 2.13 4.89 -5.70
N GLY A 66 1.91 4.46 -4.45
CA GLY A 66 0.83 4.92 -3.57
C GLY A 66 -0.53 4.29 -3.84
N ASP A 67 -0.61 3.27 -4.70
CA ASP A 67 -1.89 2.71 -5.17
C ASP A 67 -2.72 2.13 -4.02
N SER A 68 -2.09 1.42 -3.08
CA SER A 68 -2.75 0.87 -1.89
C SER A 68 -3.42 1.96 -1.05
N ALA A 69 -2.71 3.07 -0.82
CA ALA A 69 -3.21 4.16 0.00
C ALA A 69 -4.34 4.94 -0.71
N ARG A 70 -4.25 5.10 -2.03
CA ARG A 70 -5.33 5.66 -2.85
C ARG A 70 -6.58 4.77 -2.87
N SER A 71 -6.38 3.45 -3.00
CA SER A 71 -7.46 2.45 -2.93
C SER A 71 -8.17 2.48 -1.57
N MET A 72 -7.42 2.64 -0.48
CA MET A 72 -7.99 2.82 0.86
C MET A 72 -8.85 4.10 0.95
N CYS A 73 -8.36 5.24 0.41
CA CYS A 73 -9.14 6.49 0.40
C CYS A 73 -10.46 6.32 -0.32
N HIS A 74 -10.44 5.74 -1.52
CA HIS A 74 -11.66 5.51 -2.30
C HIS A 74 -12.68 4.62 -1.57
N ARG A 75 -12.20 3.61 -0.82
CA ARG A 75 -13.08 2.75 -0.01
C ARG A 75 -13.67 3.48 1.19
N LEU A 76 -12.90 4.34 1.85
CA LEU A 76 -13.31 5.09 3.04
C LEU A 76 -14.24 6.27 2.73
N GLU A 77 -14.12 6.86 1.54
CA GLU A 77 -15.05 7.91 1.05
C GLU A 77 -16.50 7.43 1.06
N ARG A 78 -16.72 6.13 0.76
CA ARG A 78 -18.06 5.51 0.81
C ARG A 78 -18.66 5.45 2.21
N ASP A 79 -17.83 5.56 3.24
CA ASP A 79 -18.24 5.62 4.65
C ASP A 79 -18.23 7.06 5.20
N GLY A 80 -18.01 8.06 4.35
CA GLY A 80 -17.90 9.47 4.74
C GLY A 80 -16.58 9.83 5.44
N ILE A 81 -15.58 8.95 5.41
CA ILE A 81 -14.26 9.17 6.00
C ILE A 81 -13.30 9.65 4.91
N HIS A 82 -12.73 10.84 5.11
CA HIS A 82 -11.84 11.50 4.16
C HIS A 82 -10.41 11.46 4.69
N LEU A 83 -9.47 11.03 3.85
CA LEU A 83 -8.06 11.03 4.19
C LEU A 83 -7.31 12.05 3.32
N GLN A 84 -6.63 12.99 3.97
CA GLN A 84 -5.65 13.84 3.31
C GLN A 84 -4.32 13.07 3.23
N LEU A 85 -4.08 12.50 2.05
CA LEU A 85 -2.92 11.66 1.77
C LEU A 85 -1.62 12.46 1.65
N THR A 86 -0.59 11.98 2.33
CA THR A 86 0.82 12.31 2.08
C THR A 86 1.55 11.00 1.77
N LEU A 87 2.20 10.93 0.62
CA LEU A 87 2.97 9.75 0.19
C LEU A 87 4.45 10.06 0.32
N LEU A 88 5.18 9.22 1.06
CA LEU A 88 6.61 9.34 1.24
C LEU A 88 7.29 8.06 0.73
N ASP A 89 8.18 8.21 -0.24
CA ASP A 89 9.08 7.16 -0.69
C ASP A 89 10.49 7.73 -0.89
N ARG A 90 11.48 6.85 -1.03
CA ARG A 90 12.84 7.25 -1.41
C ARG A 90 12.81 7.85 -2.82
N ALA A 91 13.69 8.83 -3.06
CA ALA A 91 13.99 9.22 -4.44
C ALA A 91 14.56 7.98 -5.16
N GLY A 92 13.93 7.61 -6.28
CA GLY A 92 14.39 6.54 -7.16
C GLY A 92 15.74 6.84 -7.79
#